data_AF-A0A7K7YJ20-F1
#
_entry.id   AF-A0A7K7YJ20-F1
#
_cell.length_a   1.000
_cell.length_b   1.000
_cell.length_c   1.000
_cell.angle_alpha   90.00
_cell.angle_beta   90.00
_cell.angle_gamma   90.00
#
_symmetry.space_group_name_H-M   'P 1'
#
loop_
_entity.id
_entity.type
_entity.pdbx_description
1 polymer ?
#
loop_
_entity_poly.entity_id
_entity_poly.type
_entity_poly.pdbx_seq_one_letter_code
_entity_poly.pdbx_strand_id
1 'polypeptide(L)'
;LHMGKTMKDDLTVVAKYINKLYPPEFNVFSIYAELYHNYFASQAKKNAESYLEDKDIYLLLSWVHNFYPKDMRKDHALAVELDKVKLGSLLPSSLSKELENKYLDSEEVIVKNSLSRCLDKEIQRWKEDKEPEKLNGHFQSELLGIFVIQSIYSSQKRAEDISKAVGEELSRRLLKELPAFLRSYRDAFEDFKEKSKKHRYYKPILIANINNCWNFR
;
A
#
# COMPACT_ATOMS: atom_id res chain seq x y z
N LEU A 1 -13.06 -0.68 14.84
CA LEU A 1 -13.14 -2.16 14.86
C LEU A 1 -14.41 -2.69 15.54
N HIS A 2 -14.74 -2.29 16.77
CA HIS A 2 -15.93 -2.80 17.48
C HIS A 2 -17.25 -2.57 16.71
N MET A 3 -17.47 -1.34 16.21
CA MET A 3 -18.75 -0.97 15.62
C MET A 3 -19.11 -1.77 14.34
N GLY A 4 -18.14 -2.09 13.47
CA GLY A 4 -18.40 -2.89 12.26
C GLY A 4 -18.81 -4.33 12.57
N LYS A 5 -18.26 -4.90 13.65
CA LYS A 5 -18.67 -6.22 14.14
C LYS A 5 -20.11 -6.19 14.69
N THR A 6 -20.43 -5.18 15.51
CA THR A 6 -21.78 -5.00 16.06
C THR A 6 -22.82 -4.88 14.95
N MET A 7 -22.58 -4.02 13.95
CA MET A 7 -23.47 -3.90 12.79
C MET A 7 -23.67 -5.24 12.07
N LYS A 8 -22.60 -6.03 11.90
CA LYS A 8 -22.70 -7.34 11.26
C LYS A 8 -23.62 -8.27 12.02
N ASP A 9 -23.40 -8.37 13.32
CA ASP A 9 -24.14 -9.28 14.18
C ASP A 9 -25.63 -8.86 14.21
N ASP A 10 -25.90 -7.57 14.36
CA ASP A 10 -27.25 -7.00 14.38
C ASP A 10 -27.98 -7.20 13.05
N LEU A 11 -27.37 -6.83 11.92
CA LEU A 11 -27.98 -7.00 10.60
C LEU A 11 -28.16 -8.47 10.22
N THR A 12 -27.31 -9.37 10.72
CA THR A 12 -27.48 -10.81 10.53
C THR A 12 -28.73 -11.31 11.24
N VAL A 13 -28.98 -10.83 12.46
CA VAL A 13 -30.21 -11.14 13.21
C VAL A 13 -31.43 -10.57 12.49
N VAL A 14 -31.32 -9.32 12.01
CA VAL A 14 -32.42 -8.68 11.26
C VAL A 14 -32.75 -9.48 10.00
N ALA A 15 -31.76 -9.86 9.20
CA ALA A 15 -31.95 -10.63 7.98
C ALA A 15 -32.56 -12.02 8.23
N LYS A 16 -32.10 -12.74 9.26
CA LYS A 16 -32.50 -14.14 9.50
C LYS A 16 -33.84 -14.28 10.20
N TYR A 17 -34.13 -13.39 11.15
CA TYR A 17 -35.25 -13.55 12.07
C TYR A 17 -36.25 -12.40 11.96
N ILE A 18 -35.80 -11.15 12.08
CA ILE A 18 -36.71 -10.00 12.19
C ILE A 18 -37.44 -9.73 10.89
N ASN A 19 -36.78 -9.89 9.74
CA ASN A 19 -37.38 -9.60 8.43
C ASN A 19 -38.62 -10.46 8.13
N LYS A 20 -38.76 -11.63 8.77
CA LYS A 20 -39.90 -12.54 8.61
C LYS A 20 -41.11 -12.18 9.49
N LEU A 21 -40.89 -11.32 10.49
CA LEU A 21 -41.92 -10.92 11.46
C LEU A 21 -42.74 -9.71 11.00
N TYR A 22 -42.27 -9.02 9.95
CA TYR A 22 -42.90 -7.81 9.44
C TYR A 22 -43.37 -8.00 7.99
N PRO A 23 -44.46 -7.34 7.57
CA PRO A 23 -44.86 -7.31 6.18
C PRO A 23 -43.75 -6.72 5.28
N PRO A 24 -43.59 -7.18 4.03
CA PRO A 24 -42.51 -6.74 3.14
C PRO A 24 -42.48 -5.23 2.86
N GLU A 25 -43.64 -4.57 2.90
CA GLU A 25 -43.78 -3.11 2.69
C GLU A 25 -42.99 -2.25 3.67
N PHE A 26 -42.67 -2.76 4.86
CA PHE A 26 -41.88 -2.03 5.86
C PHE A 26 -40.39 -1.99 5.55
N ASN A 27 -39.89 -2.86 4.66
CA ASN A 27 -38.47 -2.92 4.27
C ASN A 27 -37.51 -2.84 5.47
N VAL A 28 -37.81 -3.57 6.55
CA VAL A 28 -37.14 -3.43 7.86
C VAL A 28 -35.63 -3.56 7.73
N PHE A 29 -35.16 -4.53 6.95
CA PHE A 29 -33.73 -4.70 6.72
C PHE A 29 -33.08 -3.43 6.13
N SER A 30 -33.69 -2.83 5.12
CA SER A 30 -33.18 -1.61 4.47
C SER A 30 -33.07 -0.46 5.45
N ILE A 31 -34.10 -0.25 6.28
CA ILE A 31 -34.12 0.82 7.30
C ILE A 31 -32.95 0.64 8.27
N TYR A 32 -32.77 -0.57 8.83
CA TYR A 32 -31.65 -0.84 9.73
C TYR A 32 -30.31 -0.63 9.04
N ALA A 33 -30.14 -1.17 7.83
CA ALA A 33 -28.91 -1.06 7.07
C ALA A 33 -28.54 0.40 6.77
N GLU A 34 -29.51 1.23 6.37
CA GLU A 34 -29.33 2.65 6.12
C GLU A 34 -28.99 3.43 7.39
N LEU A 35 -29.64 3.16 8.52
CA LEU A 35 -29.34 3.82 9.80
C LEU A 35 -27.90 3.56 10.25
N TYR A 36 -27.47 2.29 10.24
CA TYR A 36 -26.08 1.95 10.54
C TYR A 36 -25.12 2.59 9.53
N HIS A 37 -25.42 2.50 8.24
CA HIS A 37 -24.58 3.07 7.19
C HIS A 37 -24.40 4.59 7.34
N ASN A 38 -25.49 5.33 7.58
CA ASN A 38 -25.46 6.78 7.77
C ASN A 38 -24.67 7.16 9.02
N TYR A 39 -24.81 6.40 10.11
CA TYR A 39 -24.00 6.60 11.31
C TYR A 39 -22.51 6.38 11.01
N PHE A 40 -22.15 5.31 10.29
CA PHE A 40 -20.77 5.05 9.89
C PHE A 40 -20.21 6.12 8.96
N ALA A 41 -21.00 6.53 7.96
CA ALA A 41 -20.59 7.58 7.03
C ALA A 41 -20.34 8.90 7.77
N SER A 42 -21.18 9.24 8.74
CA SER A 42 -20.98 10.41 9.61
C SER A 42 -19.70 10.33 10.42
N GLN A 43 -19.42 9.19 11.07
CA GLN A 43 -18.18 9.01 11.83
C GLN A 43 -16.94 8.99 10.94
N ALA A 44 -17.00 8.30 9.79
CA ALA A 44 -15.91 8.24 8.83
C ALA A 44 -15.60 9.64 8.27
N LYS A 45 -16.63 10.42 7.93
CA LYS A 45 -16.49 11.81 7.49
C LYS A 45 -15.85 12.67 8.58
N LYS A 46 -16.34 12.60 9.82
CA LYS A 46 -15.78 13.35 10.95
C LYS A 46 -14.30 13.04 11.18
N ASN A 47 -13.92 11.76 11.09
CA ASN A 47 -12.52 11.35 11.22
C ASN A 47 -11.69 11.83 10.03
N ALA A 48 -12.21 11.75 8.81
CA ALA A 48 -11.55 12.22 7.59
C ALA A 48 -11.34 13.74 7.55
N GLU A 49 -12.24 14.52 8.15
CA GLU A 49 -12.13 15.98 8.27
C GLU A 49 -11.18 16.42 9.40
N SER A 50 -10.83 15.51 10.32
CA SER A 50 -9.85 15.77 11.37
C SER A 50 -8.42 15.61 10.86
N TYR A 51 -7.44 16.07 11.63
CA TYR A 51 -6.04 15.79 11.32
C TYR A 51 -5.78 14.29 11.47
N LEU A 52 -5.36 13.64 10.38
CA LEU A 52 -5.00 12.22 10.34
C LEU A 52 -3.52 12.09 10.01
N GLU A 53 -2.82 11.25 10.78
CA GLU A 53 -1.47 10.81 10.42
C GLU A 53 -1.52 9.82 9.24
N ASP A 54 -0.41 9.66 8.53
CA ASP A 54 -0.32 8.79 7.35
C ASP A 54 -0.83 7.35 7.59
N LYS A 55 -0.54 6.80 8.77
CA LYS A 55 -1.02 5.46 9.19
C LYS A 55 -2.53 5.42 9.37
N ASP A 56 -3.12 6.50 9.90
CA ASP A 56 -4.55 6.59 10.13
C ASP A 56 -5.31 6.81 8.81
N ILE A 57 -4.72 7.54 7.86
CA ILE A 57 -5.23 7.65 6.50
C ILE A 57 -5.29 6.27 5.84
N TYR A 58 -4.19 5.52 5.88
CA TYR A 58 -4.15 4.14 5.35
C TYR A 58 -5.21 3.25 6.00
N LEU A 59 -5.32 3.29 7.33
CA LEU A 59 -6.28 2.47 8.07
C LEU A 59 -7.73 2.83 7.71
N LEU A 60 -8.04 4.12 7.65
CA LEU A 60 -9.38 4.60 7.30
C LEU A 60 -9.77 4.19 5.88
N LEU A 61 -8.88 4.45 4.90
CA LEU A 61 -9.11 4.10 3.50
C LEU A 61 -9.27 2.57 3.32
N SER A 62 -8.39 1.78 3.94
CA SER A 62 -8.49 0.32 3.89
C SER A 62 -9.79 -0.17 4.54
N TRP A 63 -10.23 0.48 5.61
CA TRP A 63 -11.48 0.10 6.26
C TRP A 63 -12.70 0.41 5.39
N VAL A 64 -12.75 1.60 4.79
CA VAL A 64 -13.85 2.04 3.93
C VAL A 64 -13.95 1.23 2.64
N HIS A 65 -12.83 0.98 1.97
CA HIS A 65 -12.81 0.37 0.63
C HIS A 65 -12.68 -1.15 0.63
N ASN A 66 -12.09 -1.73 1.68
CA ASN A 66 -11.73 -3.14 1.68
C ASN A 66 -12.39 -3.91 2.84
N PHE A 67 -12.04 -3.60 4.09
CA PHE A 67 -12.46 -4.42 5.23
C PHE A 67 -13.97 -4.40 5.44
N TYR A 68 -14.58 -3.23 5.53
CA TYR A 68 -16.01 -3.11 5.80
C TYR A 68 -16.87 -3.79 4.70
N PRO A 69 -16.70 -3.48 3.40
CA PRO A 69 -17.49 -4.11 2.35
C PRO A 69 -17.28 -5.63 2.23
N LYS A 70 -16.07 -6.14 2.45
CA LYS A 70 -15.78 -7.58 2.37
C LYS A 70 -16.28 -8.34 3.59
N ASP A 71 -16.09 -7.81 4.80
CA ASP A 71 -16.50 -8.49 6.04
C ASP A 71 -18.02 -8.62 6.16
N MET A 72 -18.76 -7.62 5.64
CA MET A 72 -20.21 -7.63 5.56
C MET A 72 -20.74 -8.71 4.61
N ARG A 73 -20.02 -8.97 3.50
CA ARG A 73 -20.41 -9.97 2.49
C ARG A 73 -19.99 -11.40 2.81
N LYS A 74 -19.33 -11.65 3.95
CA LYS A 74 -18.96 -13.01 4.38
C LYS A 74 -20.16 -13.89 4.73
N ASP A 75 -21.28 -13.31 5.21
CA ASP A 75 -22.52 -14.07 5.43
C ASP A 75 -23.42 -13.92 4.20
N HIS A 76 -23.76 -15.03 3.56
CA HIS A 76 -24.57 -15.03 2.34
C HIS A 76 -25.96 -14.43 2.54
N ALA A 77 -26.61 -14.70 3.67
CA ALA A 77 -27.95 -14.15 3.94
C ALA A 77 -27.88 -12.63 4.08
N LEU A 78 -26.81 -12.11 4.69
CA LEU A 78 -26.58 -10.69 4.80
C LEU A 78 -26.22 -10.06 3.45
N ALA A 79 -25.36 -10.70 2.65
CA ALA A 79 -24.93 -10.22 1.35
C ALA A 79 -26.11 -10.01 0.38
N VAL A 80 -27.01 -11.00 0.28
CA VAL A 80 -28.20 -10.93 -0.59
C VAL A 80 -29.09 -9.74 -0.24
N GLU A 81 -29.31 -9.48 1.06
CA GLU A 81 -30.13 -8.35 1.48
C GLU A 81 -29.41 -7.01 1.26
N LEU A 82 -28.11 -6.92 1.53
CA LEU A 82 -27.32 -5.70 1.29
C LEU A 82 -27.28 -5.30 -0.19
N ASP A 83 -27.24 -6.27 -1.11
CA ASP A 83 -27.25 -6.00 -2.56
C ASP A 83 -28.57 -5.38 -3.03
N LYS A 84 -29.68 -5.61 -2.32
CA LYS A 84 -30.97 -4.95 -2.59
C LYS A 84 -30.98 -3.50 -2.14
N VAL A 85 -30.35 -3.20 -0.99
CA VAL A 85 -30.32 -1.85 -0.39
C VAL A 85 -29.39 -0.90 -1.16
N LYS A 86 -28.34 -1.43 -1.82
CA LYS A 86 -27.34 -0.64 -2.56
C LYS A 86 -26.75 0.50 -1.72
N LEU A 87 -26.26 0.16 -0.53
CA LEU A 87 -25.55 1.12 0.33
C LEU A 87 -24.39 1.76 -0.45
N GLY A 88 -24.32 3.09 -0.42
CA GLY A 88 -23.30 3.87 -1.12
C GLY A 88 -21.91 3.74 -0.48
N SER A 89 -21.01 4.65 -0.87
CA SER A 89 -19.72 4.79 -0.21
C SER A 89 -19.89 5.45 1.17
N LEU A 90 -19.12 4.99 2.16
CA LEU A 90 -19.08 5.61 3.49
C LEU A 90 -18.44 7.01 3.47
N LEU A 91 -17.58 7.28 2.49
CA LEU A 91 -16.95 8.58 2.31
C LEU A 91 -17.45 9.25 1.02
N PRO A 92 -17.66 10.57 1.03
CA PRO A 92 -17.86 11.35 -0.19
C PRO A 92 -16.70 11.13 -1.17
N SER A 93 -17.00 11.07 -2.47
CA SER A 93 -15.99 10.78 -3.50
C SER A 93 -14.87 11.82 -3.56
N SER A 94 -15.16 13.09 -3.28
CA SER A 94 -14.16 14.15 -3.18
C SER A 94 -13.18 13.92 -2.03
N LEU A 95 -13.71 13.61 -0.84
CA LEU A 95 -12.92 13.39 0.37
C LEU A 95 -12.11 12.10 0.29
N SER A 96 -12.67 11.03 -0.30
CA SER A 96 -11.93 9.80 -0.57
C SER A 96 -10.73 10.06 -1.47
N LYS A 97 -10.92 10.78 -2.58
CA LYS A 97 -9.83 11.12 -3.51
C LYS A 97 -8.77 12.01 -2.86
N GLU A 98 -9.16 12.92 -1.98
CA GLU A 98 -8.20 13.75 -1.24
C GLU A 98 -7.31 12.90 -0.32
N LEU A 99 -7.93 12.01 0.46
CA LEU A 99 -7.20 11.09 1.34
C LEU A 99 -6.32 10.11 0.55
N GLU A 100 -6.81 9.58 -0.57
CA GLU A 100 -6.04 8.72 -1.47
C GLU A 100 -4.80 9.46 -2.02
N ASN A 101 -4.95 10.71 -2.44
CA ASN A 101 -3.80 11.51 -2.90
C ASN A 101 -2.80 11.78 -1.77
N LYS A 102 -3.26 12.14 -0.57
CA LYS A 102 -2.39 12.31 0.61
C LYS A 102 -1.61 11.04 0.93
N TYR A 103 -2.27 9.89 0.89
CA TYR A 103 -1.62 8.59 1.07
C TYR A 103 -0.57 8.33 -0.02
N LEU A 104 -0.91 8.55 -1.29
CA LEU A 104 0.00 8.37 -2.42
C LEU A 104 1.24 9.26 -2.32
N ASP A 105 1.05 10.53 -1.96
CA ASP A 105 2.14 11.50 -1.80
C ASP A 105 3.10 11.08 -0.67
N SER A 106 2.55 10.66 0.48
CA SER A 106 3.36 10.16 1.61
C SER A 106 4.12 8.89 1.26
N GLU A 107 3.43 7.88 0.69
CA GLU A 107 4.06 6.62 0.29
C GLU A 107 5.16 6.82 -0.75
N GLU A 108 4.95 7.70 -1.72
CA GLU A 108 5.96 8.05 -2.72
C GLU A 108 7.22 8.61 -2.05
N VAL A 109 7.07 9.53 -1.09
CA VAL A 109 8.21 10.08 -0.31
C VAL A 109 8.90 8.99 0.52
N ILE A 110 8.14 8.10 1.16
CA ILE A 110 8.68 7.00 1.97
C ILE A 110 9.52 6.05 1.10
N VAL A 111 9.02 5.68 -0.08
CA VAL A 111 9.76 4.82 -1.01
C VAL A 111 11.00 5.54 -1.51
N LYS A 112 10.90 6.79 -1.97
CA LYS A 112 12.06 7.60 -2.41
C LYS A 112 13.16 7.63 -1.36
N ASN A 113 12.81 7.99 -0.12
CA ASN A 113 13.77 8.05 0.99
C ASN A 113 14.39 6.68 1.30
N SER A 114 13.61 5.60 1.17
CA SER A 114 14.11 4.24 1.35
C SER A 114 15.09 3.83 0.25
N LEU A 115 14.82 4.19 -1.00
CA LEU A 115 15.72 3.94 -2.14
C LEU A 115 17.02 4.73 -1.99
N SER A 116 16.95 6.03 -1.69
CA SER A 116 18.15 6.86 -1.47
C SER A 116 19.02 6.32 -0.33
N ARG A 117 18.41 5.96 0.80
CA ARG A 117 19.13 5.36 1.94
C ARG A 117 19.73 3.99 1.60
N CYS A 118 19.09 3.21 0.73
CA CYS A 118 19.63 1.94 0.23
C CYS A 118 20.90 2.20 -0.61
N LEU A 119 20.85 3.17 -1.53
CA LEU A 119 22.00 3.59 -2.33
C LEU A 119 23.14 4.11 -1.46
N ASP A 120 22.86 4.96 -0.48
CA ASP A 120 23.90 5.48 0.44
C ASP A 120 24.62 4.36 1.17
N LYS A 121 23.87 3.38 1.69
CA LYS A 121 24.46 2.20 2.35
C LYS A 121 25.33 1.40 1.41
N GLU A 122 24.92 1.26 0.16
CA GLU A 122 25.67 0.54 -0.85
C GLU A 122 26.97 1.27 -1.22
N ILE A 123 26.92 2.59 -1.36
CA ILE A 123 28.10 3.43 -1.57
C ILE A 123 29.10 3.32 -0.41
N GLN A 124 28.62 3.26 0.83
CA GLN A 124 29.50 3.06 1.98
C GLN A 124 30.18 1.70 1.95
N ARG A 125 29.46 0.63 1.59
CA ARG A 125 30.03 -0.71 1.46
C ARG A 125 31.13 -0.80 0.42
N TRP A 126 31.02 -0.07 -0.69
CA TRP A 126 32.09 -0.05 -1.69
C TRP A 126 33.41 0.52 -1.15
N LYS A 127 33.37 1.33 -0.08
CA LYS A 127 34.53 1.93 0.56
C LYS A 127 35.11 1.08 1.69
N GLU A 128 34.40 0.04 2.12
CA GLU A 128 34.87 -0.89 3.13
C GLU A 128 35.91 -1.84 2.54
N ASP A 129 36.96 -2.17 3.30
CA ASP A 129 37.95 -3.19 2.90
C ASP A 129 37.40 -4.62 3.08
N LYS A 130 36.21 -4.88 2.50
CA LYS A 130 35.52 -6.16 2.53
C LYS A 130 35.23 -6.64 1.10
N GLU A 131 35.44 -7.94 0.86
CA GLU A 131 35.03 -8.57 -0.41
C GLU A 131 33.49 -8.61 -0.50
N PRO A 132 32.89 -8.28 -1.66
CA PRO A 132 31.46 -8.47 -1.88
C PRO A 132 31.04 -9.93 -1.68
N GLU A 133 29.81 -10.12 -1.22
CA GLU A 133 29.26 -11.45 -1.01
C GLU A 133 29.11 -12.20 -2.33
N LYS A 134 29.25 -13.53 -2.28
CA LYS A 134 29.11 -14.41 -3.44
C LYS A 134 27.82 -15.20 -3.29
N LEU A 135 26.88 -15.01 -4.19
CA LEU A 135 25.72 -15.87 -4.34
C LEU A 135 25.92 -16.77 -5.54
N ASN A 136 25.79 -18.09 -5.35
CA ASN A 136 26.01 -19.11 -6.39
C ASN A 136 27.35 -18.95 -7.14
N GLY A 137 28.41 -18.55 -6.43
CA GLY A 137 29.75 -18.35 -7.01
C GLY A 137 29.95 -17.02 -7.75
N HIS A 138 28.95 -16.16 -7.83
CA HIS A 138 29.04 -14.85 -8.46
C HIS A 138 29.06 -13.74 -7.42
N PHE A 139 29.95 -12.75 -7.58
CA PHE A 139 29.91 -11.53 -6.78
C PHE A 139 28.56 -10.84 -6.99
N GLN A 140 27.84 -10.59 -5.90
CA GLN A 140 26.58 -9.87 -5.94
C GLN A 140 26.58 -8.78 -4.89
N SER A 141 25.91 -7.68 -5.23
CA SER A 141 25.42 -6.75 -4.23
C SER A 141 23.92 -6.99 -4.15
N GLU A 142 23.55 -8.09 -3.49
CA GLU A 142 22.17 -8.59 -3.38
C GLU A 142 21.19 -7.49 -2.96
N LEU A 143 21.68 -6.53 -2.19
CA LEU A 143 20.84 -5.64 -1.41
C LEU A 143 20.35 -4.42 -2.16
N LEU A 144 20.90 -4.04 -3.32
CA LEU A 144 20.34 -2.89 -4.06
C LEU A 144 19.18 -3.33 -4.96
N GLY A 145 19.40 -4.32 -5.83
CA GLY A 145 18.39 -4.79 -6.78
C GLY A 145 17.16 -5.39 -6.11
N ILE A 146 17.36 -6.33 -5.19
CA ILE A 146 16.27 -6.99 -4.46
C ILE A 146 15.50 -5.97 -3.63
N PHE A 147 16.20 -5.08 -2.90
CA PHE A 147 15.55 -4.10 -2.05
C PHE A 147 14.72 -3.09 -2.85
N VAL A 148 15.21 -2.61 -3.99
CA VAL A 148 14.47 -1.66 -4.84
C VAL A 148 13.17 -2.30 -5.35
N ILE A 149 13.26 -3.50 -5.93
CA ILE A 149 12.10 -4.24 -6.46
C ILE A 149 11.12 -4.55 -5.34
N GLN A 150 11.61 -5.09 -4.22
CA GLN A 150 10.77 -5.45 -3.09
C GLN A 150 10.11 -4.24 -2.44
N SER A 151 10.80 -3.09 -2.35
CA SER A 151 10.24 -1.85 -1.82
C SER A 151 9.08 -1.35 -2.66
N ILE A 152 9.26 -1.32 -3.99
CA ILE A 152 8.20 -0.91 -4.93
C ILE A 152 7.03 -1.90 -4.87
N TYR A 153 7.31 -3.20 -4.96
CA TYR A 153 6.28 -4.24 -4.94
C TYR A 153 5.46 -4.23 -3.63
N SER A 154 6.13 -4.10 -2.48
CA SER A 154 5.46 -4.13 -1.18
C SER A 154 4.59 -2.88 -0.98
N SER A 155 5.06 -1.70 -1.38
CA SER A 155 4.25 -0.48 -1.35
C SER A 155 3.06 -0.55 -2.30
N GLN A 156 3.24 -1.10 -3.51
CA GLN A 156 2.12 -1.35 -4.43
C GLN A 156 1.09 -2.30 -3.81
N LYS A 157 1.52 -3.41 -3.21
CA LYS A 157 0.60 -4.38 -2.57
C LYS A 157 -0.19 -3.76 -1.43
N ARG A 158 0.48 -2.95 -0.60
CA ARG A 158 -0.18 -2.19 0.47
C ARG A 158 -1.21 -1.20 -0.09
N ALA A 159 -0.90 -0.51 -1.19
CA ALA A 159 -1.83 0.39 -1.86
C ALA A 159 -3.02 -0.35 -2.51
N GLU A 160 -2.80 -1.56 -3.04
CA GLU A 160 -3.86 -2.43 -3.58
C GLU A 160 -4.84 -2.91 -2.49
N ASP A 161 -4.41 -2.99 -1.23
CA ASP A 161 -5.29 -3.26 -0.09
C ASP A 161 -6.30 -2.13 0.17
N ILE A 162 -6.03 -0.91 -0.30
CA ILE A 162 -7.05 0.15 -0.34
C ILE A 162 -7.95 -0.07 -1.55
N SER A 163 -7.38 0.00 -2.76
CA SER A 163 -8.06 -0.34 -4.00
C SER A 163 -7.07 -0.60 -5.12
N LYS A 164 -7.50 -1.35 -6.15
CA LYS A 164 -6.68 -1.62 -7.33
C LYS A 164 -6.20 -0.33 -8.01
N ALA A 165 -7.06 0.68 -8.09
CA ALA A 165 -6.75 1.96 -8.72
C ALA A 165 -5.66 2.74 -7.96
N VAL A 166 -5.69 2.72 -6.63
CA VAL A 166 -4.66 3.36 -5.79
C VAL A 166 -3.31 2.65 -5.96
N GLY A 167 -3.32 1.31 -6.02
CA GLY A 167 -2.12 0.52 -6.33
C GLY A 167 -1.51 0.82 -7.70
N GLU A 168 -2.34 0.87 -8.75
CA GLU A 168 -1.91 1.20 -10.11
C GLU A 168 -1.35 2.63 -10.21
N GLU A 169 -1.99 3.59 -9.55
CA GLU A 169 -1.54 4.98 -9.50
C GLU A 169 -0.21 5.13 -8.74
N LEU A 170 -0.04 4.45 -7.61
CA LEU A 170 1.24 4.44 -6.89
C LEU A 170 2.35 3.84 -7.75
N SER A 171 2.08 2.71 -8.40
CA SER A 171 3.03 2.06 -9.32
C SER A 171 3.46 3.02 -10.44
N ARG A 172 2.50 3.75 -11.03
CA ARG A 172 2.76 4.76 -12.06
C ARG A 172 3.62 5.92 -11.55
N ARG A 173 3.42 6.36 -10.31
CA ARG A 173 4.25 7.41 -9.67
C ARG A 173 5.66 6.92 -9.42
N LEU A 174 5.82 5.76 -8.79
CA LEU A 174 7.14 5.16 -8.51
C LEU A 174 7.93 4.85 -9.77
N LEU A 175 7.27 4.42 -10.84
CA LEU A 175 7.94 4.17 -12.13
C LEU A 175 8.53 5.45 -12.74
N LYS A 176 7.92 6.62 -12.52
CA LYS A 176 8.47 7.92 -12.97
C LYS A 176 9.72 8.34 -12.20
N GLU A 177 9.90 7.80 -11.00
CA GLU A 177 10.99 8.14 -10.08
C GLU A 177 12.18 7.20 -10.23
N LEU A 178 11.94 5.97 -10.71
CA LEU A 178 12.96 4.97 -10.96
C LEU A 178 14.12 5.48 -11.87
N PRO A 179 13.88 6.23 -12.96
CA PRO A 179 14.97 6.78 -13.77
C PRO A 179 15.88 7.75 -12.99
N ALA A 180 15.34 8.53 -12.06
CA ALA A 180 16.14 9.43 -11.23
C ALA A 180 17.04 8.63 -10.30
N PHE A 181 16.50 7.62 -9.62
CA PHE A 181 17.27 6.69 -8.80
C PHE A 181 18.38 5.98 -9.59
N LEU A 182 18.07 5.44 -10.77
CA LEU A 182 19.04 4.74 -11.61
C LEU A 182 20.16 5.66 -12.10
N ARG A 183 19.87 6.93 -12.38
CA ARG A 183 20.90 7.93 -12.67
C ARG A 183 21.81 8.17 -11.47
N SER A 184 21.25 8.40 -10.28
CA SER A 184 22.04 8.57 -9.06
C SER A 184 22.93 7.36 -8.76
N TYR A 185 22.42 6.15 -8.97
CA TYR A 185 23.20 4.92 -8.84
C TYR A 185 24.35 4.85 -9.85
N ARG A 186 24.08 5.16 -11.13
CA ARG A 186 25.11 5.22 -12.17
C ARG A 186 26.20 6.23 -11.83
N ASP A 187 25.82 7.45 -11.45
CA ASP A 187 26.77 8.53 -11.16
C ASP A 187 27.66 8.16 -9.96
N ALA A 188 27.08 7.57 -8.91
CA ALA A 188 27.84 7.08 -7.76
C ALA A 188 28.80 5.94 -8.13
N PHE A 189 28.38 5.04 -9.03
CA PHE A 189 29.23 3.96 -9.51
C PHE A 189 30.38 4.46 -10.41
N GLU A 190 30.13 5.46 -11.25
CA GLU A 190 31.16 6.14 -12.04
C GLU A 190 32.20 6.82 -11.14
N ASP A 191 31.76 7.51 -10.08
CA ASP A 191 32.63 8.12 -9.08
C ASP A 191 33.55 7.08 -8.39
N PHE A 192 32.97 5.95 -7.97
CA PHE A 192 33.72 4.84 -7.40
C PHE A 192 34.77 4.29 -8.38
N LYS A 193 34.40 4.10 -9.66
CA LYS A 193 35.30 3.58 -10.70
C LYS A 193 36.52 4.48 -10.89
N GLU A 194 36.34 5.79 -10.80
CA GLU A 194 37.43 6.76 -10.98
C GLU A 194 38.34 6.87 -9.76
N LYS A 195 37.76 6.97 -8.56
CA LYS A 195 38.49 7.29 -7.32
C LYS A 195 39.07 6.07 -6.61
N SER A 196 38.47 4.89 -6.78
CA SER A 196 38.80 3.69 -5.98
C SER A 196 39.65 2.66 -6.72
N LYS A 197 40.39 3.05 -7.78
CA LYS A 197 41.23 2.13 -8.58
C LYS A 197 42.29 1.35 -7.77
N LYS A 198 42.71 1.90 -6.62
CA LYS A 198 43.68 1.27 -5.70
C LYS A 198 43.01 0.40 -4.63
N HIS A 199 41.68 0.31 -4.60
CA HIS A 199 40.94 -0.47 -3.62
C HIS A 199 41.24 -1.97 -3.78
N ARG A 200 41.49 -2.67 -2.67
CA ARG A 200 41.85 -4.08 -2.65
C ARG A 200 40.84 -4.96 -3.39
N TYR A 201 39.55 -4.66 -3.22
CA TYR A 201 38.43 -5.38 -3.83
C TYR A 201 37.80 -4.65 -5.03
N TYR A 202 38.56 -3.79 -5.72
CA TYR A 202 38.05 -3.00 -6.86
C TYR A 202 37.37 -3.86 -7.92
N LYS A 203 38.03 -4.92 -8.42
CA LYS A 203 37.48 -5.82 -9.45
C LYS A 203 36.23 -6.58 -8.97
N PRO A 204 36.23 -7.22 -7.78
CA PRO A 204 35.02 -7.81 -7.21
C PRO A 204 33.82 -6.85 -7.14
N ILE A 205 34.03 -5.61 -6.67
CA ILE A 205 32.96 -4.61 -6.54
C ILE A 205 32.41 -4.21 -7.91
N LEU A 206 33.26 -4.06 -8.92
CA LEU A 206 32.81 -3.82 -10.30
C LEU A 206 31.91 -4.96 -10.81
N ILE A 207 32.33 -6.21 -10.62
CA ILE A 207 31.57 -7.39 -11.06
C ILE A 207 30.22 -7.46 -10.34
N ALA A 208 30.19 -7.20 -9.02
CA ALA A 208 28.95 -7.17 -8.24
C ALA A 208 27.93 -6.14 -8.78
N ASN A 209 28.39 -4.92 -9.07
CA ASN A 209 27.52 -3.86 -9.60
C ASN A 209 27.04 -4.15 -11.04
N ILE A 210 27.88 -4.77 -11.89
CA ILE A 210 27.47 -5.22 -13.22
C ILE A 210 26.40 -6.31 -13.12
N ASN A 211 26.57 -7.25 -12.19
CA ASN A 211 25.58 -8.30 -11.95
C ASN A 211 24.26 -7.72 -11.45
N ASN A 212 24.28 -6.66 -10.64
CA ASN A 212 23.06 -5.98 -10.21
C ASN A 212 22.24 -5.38 -11.36
N CYS A 213 22.86 -4.95 -12.45
CA CYS A 213 22.14 -4.44 -13.63
C CYS A 213 21.21 -5.48 -14.25
N TRP A 214 21.49 -6.78 -14.08
CA TRP A 214 20.61 -7.85 -14.55
C TRP A 214 19.28 -7.91 -13.79
N ASN A 215 19.24 -7.45 -12.54
CA ASN A 215 18.00 -7.41 -11.76
C ASN A 215 17.03 -6.32 -12.25
N PHE A 216 17.52 -5.33 -13.01
CA PHE A 216 16.71 -4.21 -13.52
C PHE A 216 16.34 -4.34 -15.00
N ARG A 217 16.70 -5.47 -15.64
CA ARG A 217 16.31 -5.81 -17.03
C ARG A 217 14.94 -6.46 -17.07
#